data_AF-A0A2G9ZTX1-F1
#
_entry.id   AF-A0A2G9ZTX1-F1
#
_cell.length_a   1.000
_cell.length_b   1.000
_cell.length_c   1.000
_cell.angle_alpha   90.00
_cell.angle_beta   90.00
_cell.angle_gamma   90.00
#
_symmetry.space_group_name_H-M   'P 1'
#
loop_
_entity.id
_entity.type
_entity.pdbx_description
1 polymer ?
#
loop_
_entity_poly.entity_id
_entity_poly.type
_entity_poly.pdbx_seq_one_letter_code
_entity_poly.pdbx_strand_id
1 'polypeptide(L)' 'MSRICEICGKRPMVGSNVSHAHNVTKRRFNPNLQRVRTIKNGEVRR' A
#
# COMPACT_ATOMS: atom_id res chain seq x y z
N MET A 1 4.17 -9.64 -7.24
CA MET A 1 4.89 -8.46 -6.72
C MET A 1 4.29 -8.05 -5.38
N SER A 2 5.10 -8.04 -4.33
CA SER A 2 4.76 -7.42 -3.05
C SER A 2 4.48 -5.94 -3.29
N ARG A 3 3.24 -5.47 -3.08
CA ARG A 3 2.90 -4.03 -3.14
C ARG A 3 3.44 -3.33 -1.89
N ILE A 4 4.76 -3.33 -1.73
CA ILE A 4 5.48 -2.72 -0.60
C ILE A 4 6.39 -1.63 -1.14
N CYS A 5 6.38 -0.46 -0.51
CA CYS A 5 7.33 0.60 -0.77
C CYS A 5 8.65 0.31 -0.05
N GLU A 6 9.75 0.12 -0.76
CA GLU A 6 11.08 -0.13 -0.16
C GLU A 6 11.70 1.11 0.52
N ILE A 7 11.24 2.29 0.11
CA ILE A 7 11.71 3.57 0.65
C ILE A 7 10.93 3.92 1.92
N CYS A 8 9.60 3.80 1.85
CA CYS A 8 8.65 4.32 2.81
C CYS A 8 7.93 3.25 3.64
N GLY A 9 8.22 1.96 3.40
CA GLY A 9 7.67 0.84 4.16
C GLY A 9 6.16 0.59 3.98
N LYS A 10 5.46 1.41 3.17
CA LYS A 10 4.01 1.30 2.93
C LYS A 10 3.69 -0.10 2.43
N ARG A 11 2.83 -0.81 3.16
CA ARG A 11 2.44 -2.20 2.89
C ARG A 11 0.92 -2.32 2.80
N PRO A 12 0.41 -3.39 2.15
CA PRO A 12 -1.02 -3.63 2.09
C PRO A 12 -1.58 -3.92 3.48
N MET A 13 -2.71 -3.29 3.82
CA MET A 13 -3.45 -3.60 5.02
C MET A 13 -4.61 -4.56 4.73
N VAL A 14 -5.03 -5.28 5.75
CA VAL A 14 -6.21 -6.14 5.72
C VAL A 14 -7.34 -5.46 6.49
N GLY A 15 -8.58 -5.68 6.05
CA GLY A 15 -9.77 -5.28 6.78
C GLY A 15 -11.02 -5.85 6.14
N SER A 16 -12.16 -5.19 6.38
CA SER A 16 -13.46 -5.68 5.92
C SER A 16 -14.24 -4.59 5.18
N ASN A 17 -15.08 -5.01 4.24
CA ASN A 17 -16.13 -4.17 3.68
C ASN A 17 -17.44 -4.47 4.42
N VAL A 18 -18.11 -3.43 4.90
CA VAL A 18 -19.37 -3.53 5.64
C VAL A 18 -20.45 -2.86 4.79
N SER A 19 -21.46 -3.63 4.38
CA SER A 19 -22.60 -3.09 3.63
C SER A 19 -23.59 -2.37 4.55
N HIS A 20 -24.58 -1.69 3.97
CA HIS A 20 -25.67 -1.08 4.72
C HIS A 20 -26.50 -2.10 5.53
N ALA A 21 -26.63 -3.32 5.02
CA ALA A 21 -27.24 -4.46 5.73
C ALA A 21 -26.27 -5.17 6.70
N HIS A 22 -25.09 -4.59 6.95
CA HIS A 22 -24.05 -5.13 7.82
C HIS A 22 -23.43 -6.46 7.37
N ASN A 23 -23.47 -6.76 6.06
CA ASN A 23 -22.77 -7.91 5.49
C ASN A 23 -21.26 -7.62 5.46
N VAL A 24 -20.49 -8.43 6.18
CA VAL A 24 -19.04 -8.25 6.35
C VAL A 24 -18.29 -9.18 5.39
N THR A 25 -17.50 -8.61 4.48
CA THR A 25 -16.62 -9.36 3.56
C THR A 25 -15.17 -8.95 3.73
N LYS A 26 -14.22 -9.89 3.62
CA LYS A 26 -12.79 -9.58 3.76
C LYS A 26 -12.30 -8.75 2.57
N ARG A 27 -11.54 -7.69 2.84
CA ARG A 27 -10.91 -6.83 1.82
C ARG A 27 -9.44 -6.60 2.12
N ARG A 28 -8.65 -6.42 1.07
CA ARG A 28 -7.27 -5.94 1.14
C ARG A 28 -7.20 -4.48 0.68
N PHE A 29 -6.61 -3.62 1.51
CA PHE A 29 -6.29 -2.23 1.18
C PHE A 29 -4.88 -2.18 0.58
N ASN A 30 -4.81 -1.99 -0.73
CA ASN A 30 -3.54 -1.85 -1.42
C ASN A 30 -3.08 -0.39 -1.42
N PRO A 31 -1.83 -0.08 -1.05
CA PRO A 31 -1.31 1.28 -1.17
C PRO A 31 -1.22 1.69 -2.64
N ASN A 32 -1.46 2.98 -2.91
CA ASN A 32 -1.18 3.57 -4.22
C ASN A 32 0.33 3.81 -4.35
N LEU A 33 1.05 2.79 -4.83
CA LEU A 33 2.50 2.87 -5.05
C LEU A 33 2.77 3.48 -6.43
N GLN A 34 3.42 4.63 -6.42
CA GLN A 34 3.83 5.32 -7.64
C GLN A 34 5.35 5.26 -7.76
N ARG A 35 5.83 5.08 -8.99
CA ARG A 35 7.27 5.15 -9.31
C ARG A 35 7.69 6.60 -9.29
N VAL A 36 8.53 6.97 -8.34
CA VAL A 36 9.06 8.32 -8.18
C VAL A 36 10.55 8.26 -7.97
N ARG A 37 11.30 9.21 -8.54
CA ARG A 37 12.72 9.37 -8.22
C ARG A 37 12.81 9.95 -6.82
N THR A 38 13.50 9.27 -5.93
CA THR A 38 13.74 9.73 -4.56
C THR A 38 15.24 9.74 -4.27
N ILE A 39 15.67 10.70 -3.46
CA ILE A 39 17.04 10.74 -2.95
C ILE A 39 17.02 10.04 -1.60
N LYS A 40 17.67 8.87 -1.51
CA LYS A 40 17.81 8.13 -0.25
C LYS A 40 19.31 8.03 0.04
N ASN A 41 19.75 8.60 1.16
CA ASN A 41 21.16 8.59 1.58
C ASN A 41 22.15 9.16 0.53
N GLY A 42 21.76 10.20 -0.22
CA GLY A 42 22.61 10.84 -1.23
C GLY A 42 22.62 10.16 -2.60
N GLU A 43 22.04 8.96 -2.74
CA GLU A 43 21.88 8.28 -4.03
C GLU A 43 20.48 8.53 -4.62
N VAL A 44 20.42 8.82 -5.92
CA VAL A 44 19.16 8.91 -6.66
C VAL A 44 18.68 7.50 -7.00
N ARG A 45 17.60 7.06 -6.35
CA ARG A 45 16.94 5.78 -6.63
C ARG A 45 15.60 6.01 -7.33
N ARG A 46 15.28 5.15 -8.31
CA ARG A 46 14.05 5.18 -9.10
C ARG A 46 13.06 4.13 -8.62
#